data_AF-A0A0J5V181-F1
#
_entry.id   AF-A0A0J5V181-F1
#
_cell.length_a   1.000
_cell.length_b   1.000
_cell.length_c   1.000
_cell.angle_alpha   90.00
_cell.angle_beta   90.00
_cell.angle_gamma   90.00
#
_symmetry.space_group_name_H-M   'P 1'
#
loop_
_entity.id
_entity.type
_entity.pdbx_description
1 polymer ?
#
loop_
_entity_poly.entity_id
_entity_poly.type
_entity_poly.pdbx_seq_one_letter_code
_entity_poly.pdbx_strand_id
1 'polypeptide(L)'
;MAGKKKPKYGIGETVVVTIYGTVGTITDIKVMDGIFVYEINHSEGLFLEDTIELLEEYEGQILVQERVELEYKFFFGDIVQVFNYGKELFKIIGIRTEIWRYKEDSWEDIVYELSRVTDGEWLEASEEELILVTPHEETENYAQSVDMLYLGKEIKKTELLPKMKKQNGSEKEEVRLTKEKHEIINGLLDVYNDYKFLYELFEDEEYAEVMNLVLKHLKKIAKSEQGK
;
A
#
# COMPACT_ATOMS: atom_id res chain seq x y z
N MET A 1 -25.48 -24.79 45.95
CA MET A 1 -26.37 -24.51 44.80
C MET A 1 -25.90 -23.20 44.18
N ALA A 2 -25.15 -23.25 43.09
CA ALA A 2 -24.69 -22.05 42.42
C ALA A 2 -25.90 -21.40 41.72
N GLY A 3 -26.25 -20.17 42.12
CA GLY A 3 -27.32 -19.42 41.51
C GLY A 3 -27.05 -19.31 40.01
N LYS A 4 -28.01 -19.73 39.18
CA LYS A 4 -27.95 -19.52 37.73
C LYS A 4 -27.76 -18.01 37.51
N LYS A 5 -26.62 -17.61 36.95
CA LYS A 5 -26.44 -16.23 36.46
C LYS A 5 -27.62 -15.94 35.54
N LYS A 6 -28.25 -14.79 35.72
CA LYS A 6 -29.31 -14.30 34.83
C LYS A 6 -28.69 -13.29 33.87
N PRO A 7 -29.18 -13.20 32.63
CA PRO A 7 -28.76 -12.14 31.73
C PRO A 7 -29.15 -10.79 32.33
N LYS A 8 -28.29 -9.80 32.16
CA LYS A 8 -28.54 -8.42 32.59
C LYS A 8 -29.67 -7.77 31.79
N TYR A 9 -29.83 -8.14 30.51
CA TYR A 9 -30.83 -7.57 29.60
C TYR A 9 -31.80 -8.63 29.06
N GLY A 10 -32.97 -8.18 28.60
CA GLY A 10 -34.05 -9.00 28.05
C GLY A 10 -34.28 -8.81 26.55
N ILE A 11 -34.84 -9.83 25.90
CA ILE A 11 -35.31 -9.73 24.50
C ILE A 11 -36.39 -8.65 24.40
N GLY A 12 -36.26 -7.76 23.42
CA GLY A 12 -37.16 -6.64 23.19
C GLY A 12 -36.71 -5.32 23.85
N GLU A 13 -35.68 -5.33 24.68
CA GLU A 13 -35.12 -4.10 25.25
C GLU A 13 -34.29 -3.33 24.21
N THR A 14 -34.40 -2.00 24.26
CA THR A 14 -33.62 -1.09 23.42
C THR A 14 -32.33 -0.72 24.12
N VAL A 15 -31.21 -1.05 23.48
CA VAL A 15 -29.86 -0.84 23.99
C VAL A 15 -29.03 -0.01 23.01
N VAL A 16 -28.04 0.68 23.54
CA VAL A 16 -26.97 1.33 22.79
C VAL A 16 -25.78 0.39 22.77
N VAL A 17 -25.30 0.06 21.58
CA VAL A 17 -24.04 -0.64 21.38
C VAL A 17 -22.92 0.37 21.60
N THR A 18 -22.28 0.32 22.76
CA THR A 18 -21.35 1.36 23.23
C THR A 18 -20.11 1.49 22.34
N ILE A 19 -19.69 0.40 21.69
CA ILE A 19 -18.55 0.38 20.76
C ILE A 19 -18.83 1.11 19.44
N TYR A 20 -20.09 1.25 19.03
CA TYR A 20 -20.47 1.86 17.74
C TYR A 20 -21.40 3.06 17.87
N GLY A 21 -21.97 3.30 19.05
CA GLY A 21 -22.95 4.37 19.27
C GLY A 21 -24.29 4.12 18.60
N THR A 22 -24.53 2.89 18.13
CA THR A 22 -25.74 2.53 17.43
C THR A 22 -26.81 2.08 18.41
N VAL A 23 -28.06 2.43 18.14
CA VAL A 23 -29.22 2.00 18.93
C VAL A 23 -29.84 0.79 18.26
N GLY A 24 -30.21 -0.22 19.05
CA GLY A 24 -30.89 -1.40 18.54
C GLY A 24 -31.70 -2.13 19.61
N THR A 25 -32.49 -3.10 19.16
CA THR A 25 -33.32 -3.93 20.03
C THR A 25 -32.70 -5.32 20.16
N ILE A 26 -32.66 -5.87 21.37
CA ILE A 26 -32.21 -7.24 21.61
C ILE A 26 -33.20 -8.22 20.98
N THR A 27 -32.73 -9.04 20.04
CA THR A 27 -33.54 -10.03 19.31
C THR A 27 -33.33 -11.45 19.81
N ASP A 28 -32.14 -11.78 20.35
CA ASP A 28 -31.84 -13.09 20.91
C ASP A 28 -30.77 -13.01 22.02
N ILE A 29 -30.71 -14.01 22.90
CA ILE A 29 -29.73 -14.12 23.98
C ILE A 29 -29.16 -15.54 23.99
N LYS A 30 -27.85 -15.66 23.82
CA LYS A 30 -27.12 -16.93 23.81
C LYS A 30 -26.16 -17.00 24.99
N VAL A 31 -25.78 -18.22 25.39
CA VAL A 31 -24.77 -18.46 26.42
C VAL A 31 -23.58 -19.14 25.77
N MET A 32 -22.42 -18.48 25.83
CA MET A 32 -21.15 -18.99 25.30
C MET A 32 -20.13 -18.97 26.45
N ASP A 33 -19.55 -20.13 26.77
CA ASP A 33 -18.57 -20.28 27.85
C ASP A 33 -19.01 -19.70 29.22
N GLY A 34 -20.31 -19.74 29.50
CA GLY A 34 -20.90 -19.21 30.74
C GLY A 34 -21.07 -17.69 30.78
N ILE A 35 -20.89 -17.02 29.64
CA ILE A 35 -21.11 -15.60 29.42
C ILE A 35 -22.38 -15.41 28.57
N PHE A 36 -23.19 -14.41 28.92
CA PHE A 36 -24.34 -14.02 28.11
C PHE A 36 -23.87 -13.14 26.95
N VAL A 37 -24.32 -13.49 25.75
CA VAL A 37 -24.11 -12.71 24.53
C VAL A 37 -25.46 -12.40 23.89
N TYR A 38 -25.57 -11.21 23.32
CA TYR A 38 -26.83 -10.62 22.88
C TYR A 38 -26.81 -10.40 21.37
N GLU A 39 -27.86 -10.82 20.69
CA GLU A 39 -28.09 -10.51 19.28
C GLU A 39 -28.95 -9.26 19.20
N ILE A 40 -28.60 -8.31 18.32
CA ILE A 40 -29.28 -7.02 18.20
C ILE A 40 -29.76 -6.83 16.76
N ASN A 41 -31.01 -6.39 16.57
CA ASN A 41 -31.63 -6.10 15.28
C ASN A 41 -31.55 -7.25 14.24
N HIS A 42 -31.55 -8.52 14.68
CA HIS A 42 -31.32 -9.68 13.80
C HIS A 42 -29.98 -9.62 13.05
N SER A 43 -29.00 -8.89 13.59
CA SER A 43 -27.65 -8.88 13.03
C SER A 43 -26.95 -10.22 13.24
N GLU A 44 -26.02 -10.55 12.35
CA GLU A 44 -25.19 -11.75 12.49
C GLU A 44 -24.17 -11.65 13.64
N GLY A 45 -23.95 -10.43 14.17
CA GLY A 45 -23.03 -10.15 15.27
C GLY A 45 -23.63 -10.44 16.66
N LEU A 46 -22.78 -10.91 17.58
CA LEU A 46 -23.12 -11.10 18.98
C LEU A 46 -22.35 -10.11 19.85
N PHE A 47 -23.06 -9.47 20.78
CA PHE A 47 -22.53 -8.43 21.66
C PHE A 47 -22.37 -8.96 23.08
N LEU A 48 -21.26 -8.59 23.72
CA LEU A 48 -21.03 -8.90 25.13
C LEU A 48 -21.85 -7.95 26.02
N GLU A 49 -22.19 -8.43 27.21
CA GLU A 49 -22.99 -7.67 28.20
C GLU A 49 -22.39 -6.32 28.60
N ASP A 50 -21.07 -6.14 28.50
CA ASP A 50 -20.34 -4.90 28.80
C ASP A 50 -20.20 -3.96 27.59
N THR A 51 -20.57 -4.41 26.39
CA THR A 51 -20.54 -3.61 25.15
C THR A 51 -21.89 -2.99 24.79
N ILE A 52 -22.89 -3.16 25.68
CA ILE A 52 -24.25 -2.65 25.50
C ILE A 52 -24.76 -2.00 26.77
N GLU A 53 -25.53 -0.93 26.64
CA GLU A 53 -26.18 -0.23 27.74
C GLU A 53 -27.63 0.05 27.40
N LEU A 54 -28.54 0.07 28.39
CA LEU A 54 -29.92 0.44 28.14
C LEU A 54 -29.97 1.88 27.62
N LEU A 55 -30.80 2.14 26.61
CA LEU A 55 -30.93 3.48 26.04
C LEU A 55 -31.31 4.54 27.10
N GLU A 56 -32.08 4.14 28.10
CA GLU A 56 -32.49 5.01 29.22
C GLU A 56 -31.36 5.34 30.20
N GLU A 57 -30.35 4.47 30.28
CA GLU A 57 -29.20 4.59 31.19
C GLU A 57 -27.97 5.19 30.49
N TYR A 58 -27.98 5.27 29.16
CA TYR A 58 -26.86 5.74 28.37
C TYR A 58 -26.71 7.26 28.48
N GLU A 59 -25.68 7.73 29.20
CA GLU A 59 -25.39 9.16 29.39
C GLU A 59 -24.87 9.88 28.14
N GLY A 60 -24.66 9.15 27.03
CA GLY A 60 -24.16 9.72 25.78
C GLY A 60 -22.64 9.91 25.81
N GLN A 61 -21.91 9.12 25.03
CA GLN A 61 -20.52 9.43 24.70
C GLN A 61 -20.49 10.03 23.29
N ILE A 62 -19.78 11.14 23.12
CA ILE A 62 -19.46 11.64 21.78
C ILE A 62 -18.47 10.66 21.18
N LEU A 63 -19.00 9.69 20.44
CA LEU A 63 -18.18 8.81 19.63
C LEU A 63 -17.77 9.58 18.40
N VAL A 64 -16.53 10.08 18.42
CA VAL A 64 -15.89 10.63 17.23
C VAL A 64 -15.59 9.45 16.32
N GLN A 65 -16.55 9.09 15.48
CA GLN A 65 -16.34 8.11 14.44
C GLN A 65 -15.59 8.79 13.30
N GLU A 66 -14.30 8.49 13.19
CA GLU A 66 -13.50 8.89 12.06
C GLU A 66 -13.66 7.85 10.94
N ARG A 67 -14.13 8.30 9.78
CA ARG A 67 -14.17 7.48 8.56
C ARG A 67 -12.95 7.84 7.73
N VAL A 68 -12.06 6.87 7.55
CA VAL A 68 -10.90 6.98 6.66
C VAL A 68 -11.27 6.31 5.33
N GLU A 69 -11.22 7.05 4.23
CA GLU A 69 -11.39 6.53 2.88
C GLU A 69 -10.00 6.44 2.24
N LEU A 70 -9.56 5.22 1.91
CA LEU A 70 -8.24 4.93 1.34
C LEU A 70 -8.40 4.64 -0.16
N GLU A 71 -7.67 5.38 -1.00
CA GLU A 71 -7.62 5.16 -2.45
C GLU A 71 -6.26 4.58 -2.83
N TYR A 72 -6.25 3.33 -3.32
CA TYR A 72 -5.06 2.66 -3.80
C TYR A 72 -4.97 2.74 -5.32
N LYS A 73 -3.80 3.13 -5.85
CA LYS A 73 -3.57 3.12 -7.30
C LYS A 73 -3.29 1.74 -7.88
N PHE A 74 -2.74 0.84 -7.07
CA PHE A 74 -2.34 -0.48 -7.53
C PHE A 74 -2.88 -1.57 -6.60
N PHE A 75 -3.09 -2.76 -7.13
CA PHE A 75 -3.74 -3.86 -6.44
C PHE A 75 -2.86 -5.10 -6.39
N PHE A 76 -3.23 -6.02 -5.51
CA PHE A 76 -2.56 -7.31 -5.40
C PHE A 76 -2.48 -8.01 -6.74
N GLY A 77 -1.26 -8.40 -7.09
CA GLY A 77 -0.98 -9.14 -8.31
C GLY A 77 -0.76 -8.31 -9.56
N ASP A 78 -0.88 -6.99 -9.51
CA ASP A 78 -0.41 -6.11 -10.57
C ASP A 78 1.10 -6.26 -10.78
N ILE A 79 1.52 -6.17 -12.04
CA ILE A 79 2.92 -6.08 -12.44
C ILE A 79 3.29 -4.62 -12.61
N VAL A 80 4.29 -4.19 -11.87
CA VAL A 80 4.79 -2.84 -11.81
C VAL A 80 6.30 -2.82 -12.04
N GLN A 81 6.80 -1.65 -12.44
CA GLN A 81 8.22 -1.34 -12.46
C GLN A 81 8.50 -0.28 -11.41
N VAL A 82 9.63 -0.41 -10.70
CA VAL A 82 10.06 0.59 -9.72
C VAL A 82 11.00 1.58 -10.41
N PHE A 83 10.72 2.86 -10.24
CA PHE A 83 11.52 3.95 -10.79
C PHE A 83 12.97 3.85 -10.30
N ASN A 84 13.93 3.96 -11.21
CA ASN A 84 15.37 3.83 -10.93
C ASN A 84 15.82 2.44 -10.43
N TYR A 85 14.98 1.40 -10.53
CA TYR A 85 15.31 0.01 -10.20
C TYR A 85 15.53 -0.84 -11.48
N GLY A 86 16.14 -0.25 -12.50
CA GLY A 86 16.41 -0.94 -13.77
C GLY A 86 15.15 -1.36 -14.54
N LYS A 87 15.23 -2.46 -15.30
CA LYS A 87 14.13 -3.01 -16.12
C LYS A 87 13.44 -4.21 -15.46
N GLU A 88 13.71 -4.43 -14.18
CA GLU A 88 13.13 -5.55 -13.45
C GLU A 88 11.64 -5.31 -13.20
N LEU A 89 10.88 -6.38 -13.30
CA LEU A 89 9.44 -6.37 -13.08
C LEU A 89 9.13 -6.93 -11.70
N PHE A 90 8.13 -6.33 -11.07
CA PHE A 90 7.72 -6.64 -9.73
C PHE A 90 6.23 -6.91 -9.69
N LYS A 91 5.83 -7.90 -8.90
CA LYS A 91 4.44 -8.18 -8.57
C LYS A 91 4.11 -7.58 -7.23
N ILE A 92 2.97 -6.90 -7.12
CA ILE A 92 2.46 -6.42 -5.83
C ILE A 92 1.95 -7.60 -5.00
N ILE A 93 2.49 -7.76 -3.81
CA ILE A 93 2.18 -8.85 -2.88
C ILE A 93 1.71 -8.36 -1.49
N GLY A 94 1.93 -7.08 -1.18
CA GLY A 94 1.54 -6.44 0.08
C GLY A 94 1.19 -4.97 -0.15
N ILE A 95 0.27 -4.44 0.64
CA ILE A 95 -0.04 -3.01 0.72
C ILE A 95 -0.10 -2.65 2.20
N ARG A 96 0.68 -1.66 2.60
CA ARG A 96 0.73 -1.14 3.96
C ARG A 96 0.38 0.34 3.96
N THR A 97 -0.65 0.70 4.72
CA THR A 97 -1.01 2.10 4.96
C THR A 97 -0.58 2.50 6.36
N GLU A 98 0.18 3.57 6.47
CA GLU A 98 0.64 4.12 7.73
C GLU A 98 -0.07 5.45 7.97
N ILE A 99 -0.75 5.57 9.13
CA ILE A 99 -1.54 6.76 9.47
C ILE A 99 -1.06 7.29 10.82
N TRP A 100 -0.57 8.53 10.82
CA TRP A 100 -0.17 9.24 12.02
C TRP A 100 -1.21 10.30 12.38
N ARG A 101 -1.60 10.35 13.66
CA ARG A 101 -2.51 11.37 14.20
C ARG A 101 -1.83 12.12 15.32
N TYR A 102 -1.76 13.42 15.17
CA TYR A 102 -1.32 14.38 16.16
C TYR A 102 -2.49 15.30 16.54
N LYS A 103 -2.30 16.11 17.57
CA LYS A 103 -3.35 16.99 18.09
C LYS A 103 -3.88 17.98 17.03
N GLU A 104 -3.05 18.36 16.08
CA GLU A 104 -3.36 19.40 15.07
C GLU A 104 -3.10 18.94 13.64
N ASP A 105 -2.49 17.76 13.44
CA ASP A 105 -2.07 17.26 12.13
C ASP A 105 -2.33 15.77 11.99
N SER A 106 -2.49 15.33 10.74
CA SER A 106 -2.50 13.92 10.37
C SER A 106 -1.68 13.71 9.11
N TRP A 107 -0.98 12.58 9.04
CA TRP A 107 -0.27 12.16 7.83
C TRP A 107 -0.65 10.74 7.47
N GLU A 108 -0.64 10.46 6.17
CA GLU A 108 -0.96 9.16 5.59
C GLU A 108 0.12 8.84 4.56
N ASP A 109 0.62 7.61 4.59
CA ASP A 109 1.56 7.08 3.61
C ASP A 109 1.16 5.67 3.17
N ILE A 110 1.40 5.35 1.91
CA ILE A 110 1.07 4.06 1.30
C ILE A 110 2.35 3.44 0.75
N VAL A 111 2.70 2.29 1.31
CA VAL A 111 3.88 1.51 0.94
C VAL A 111 3.42 0.20 0.31
N TYR A 112 3.95 -0.10 -0.87
CA TYR A 112 3.71 -1.36 -1.57
C TYR A 112 4.85 -2.32 -1.31
N GLU A 113 4.51 -3.56 -0.98
CA GLU A 113 5.46 -4.66 -0.90
C GLU A 113 5.42 -5.45 -2.19
N LEU A 114 6.61 -5.67 -2.73
CA LEU A 114 6.82 -6.16 -4.07
C LEU A 114 7.64 -7.44 -4.05
N SER A 115 7.37 -8.33 -4.99
CA SER A 115 8.20 -9.49 -5.29
C SER A 115 8.66 -9.41 -6.73
N ARG A 116 9.98 -9.44 -6.96
CA ARG A 116 10.52 -9.49 -8.32
C ARG A 116 10.03 -10.76 -9.02
N VAL A 117 9.63 -10.62 -10.28
CA VAL A 117 9.05 -11.72 -11.07
C VAL A 117 10.07 -12.82 -11.39
N THR A 118 11.35 -12.45 -11.55
CA THR A 118 12.40 -13.36 -12.01
C THR A 118 12.91 -14.31 -10.92
N ASP A 119 13.08 -13.83 -9.70
CA ASP A 119 13.72 -14.58 -8.60
C ASP A 119 12.97 -14.52 -7.26
N GLY A 120 11.89 -13.73 -7.17
CA GLY A 120 11.12 -13.55 -5.94
C GLY A 120 11.78 -12.62 -4.93
N GLU A 121 12.79 -11.84 -5.30
CA GLU A 121 13.41 -10.87 -4.39
C GLU A 121 12.38 -9.84 -3.92
N TRP A 122 12.36 -9.58 -2.61
CA TRP A 122 11.40 -8.68 -1.99
C TRP A 122 11.92 -7.24 -1.95
N LEU A 123 11.03 -6.29 -2.18
CA LEU A 123 11.31 -4.85 -2.16
C LEU A 123 10.10 -4.07 -1.64
N GLU A 124 10.35 -2.94 -0.97
CA GLU A 124 9.33 -1.93 -0.64
C GLU A 124 9.51 -0.71 -1.53
N ALA A 125 8.40 -0.15 -2.00
CA ALA A 125 8.38 1.11 -2.74
C ALA A 125 7.15 1.93 -2.38
N SER A 126 7.29 3.25 -2.44
CA SER A 126 6.18 4.18 -2.31
C SER A 126 5.33 4.21 -3.59
N GLU A 127 4.08 4.67 -3.48
CA GLU A 127 3.18 4.77 -4.62
C GLU A 127 3.75 5.62 -5.77
N GLU A 128 4.53 6.65 -5.46
CA GLU A 128 5.11 7.56 -6.45
C GLU A 128 6.26 6.95 -7.26
N GLU A 129 6.87 5.88 -6.73
CA GLU A 129 7.97 5.16 -7.36
C GLU A 129 7.49 4.06 -8.31
N LEU A 130 6.19 3.75 -8.31
CA LEU A 130 5.63 2.66 -9.10
C LEU A 130 5.07 3.12 -10.43
N ILE A 131 5.34 2.32 -11.46
CA ILE A 131 4.79 2.47 -12.80
C ILE A 131 4.04 1.18 -13.12
N LEU A 132 2.73 1.25 -13.36
CA LEU A 132 1.95 0.09 -13.79
C LEU A 132 2.44 -0.38 -15.15
N VAL A 133 2.77 -1.67 -15.23
CA VAL A 133 3.12 -2.34 -16.49
C VAL A 133 1.95 -3.20 -16.96
N THR A 134 1.35 -3.98 -16.06
CA THR A 134 0.21 -4.84 -16.40
C THR A 134 -0.70 -5.05 -15.19
N PRO A 135 -2.02 -4.87 -15.31
CA PRO A 135 -2.96 -5.15 -14.24
C PRO A 135 -3.08 -6.66 -13.95
N HIS A 136 -3.54 -7.01 -12.75
CA HIS A 136 -3.65 -8.40 -12.30
C HIS A 136 -4.49 -9.28 -13.24
N GLU A 137 -5.59 -8.75 -13.79
CA GLU A 137 -6.50 -9.49 -14.68
C GLU A 137 -5.82 -10.02 -15.96
N GLU A 138 -4.74 -9.37 -16.39
CA GLU A 138 -3.98 -9.74 -17.61
C GLU A 138 -2.60 -10.34 -17.30
N THR A 139 -2.28 -10.51 -16.01
CA THR A 139 -0.94 -10.88 -15.54
C THR A 139 -0.52 -12.30 -15.93
N GLU A 140 -1.44 -13.26 -16.04
CA GLU A 140 -1.07 -14.64 -16.43
C GLU A 140 -0.51 -14.71 -17.86
N ASN A 141 -1.08 -13.95 -18.80
CA ASN A 141 -0.64 -13.93 -20.19
C ASN A 141 0.70 -13.19 -20.35
N TYR A 142 0.90 -12.13 -19.57
CA TYR A 142 2.14 -11.35 -19.59
C TYR A 142 3.30 -12.06 -18.86
N ALA A 143 3.05 -12.70 -17.72
CA ALA A 143 4.05 -13.51 -17.03
C ALA A 143 4.55 -14.66 -17.91
N GLN A 144 3.66 -15.33 -18.65
CA GLN A 144 4.04 -16.39 -19.60
C GLN A 144 4.88 -15.86 -20.78
N SER A 145 4.58 -14.66 -21.29
CA SER A 145 5.35 -14.06 -22.38
C SER A 145 6.73 -13.59 -21.93
N VAL A 146 6.84 -13.04 -20.72
CA VAL A 146 8.12 -12.67 -20.09
C VAL A 146 8.96 -13.92 -19.79
N ASP A 147 8.38 -14.96 -19.21
CA ASP A 147 9.09 -16.21 -18.90
C ASP A 147 9.62 -16.89 -20.19
N MET A 148 8.85 -16.83 -21.28
CA MET A 148 9.28 -17.31 -22.61
C MET A 148 10.47 -16.51 -23.18
N LEU A 149 10.52 -15.18 -22.97
CA LEU A 149 11.64 -14.32 -23.37
C LEU A 149 12.90 -14.63 -22.55
N TYR A 150 12.75 -14.94 -21.26
CA TYR A 150 13.87 -15.27 -20.38
C TYR A 150 14.42 -16.68 -20.58
N LEU A 151 13.60 -17.67 -20.96
CA LEU A 151 14.08 -19.01 -21.37
C LEU A 151 15.07 -18.98 -22.55
N GLY A 152 15.03 -17.92 -23.38
CA GLY A 152 15.97 -17.70 -24.49
C GLY A 152 17.38 -17.22 -24.08
N LYS A 153 17.61 -16.89 -22.80
CA LYS A 153 18.92 -16.52 -22.26
C LYS A 153 19.31 -17.50 -21.15
N GLU A 154 20.34 -18.31 -21.36
CA GLU A 154 20.82 -19.27 -20.36
C GLU A 154 21.25 -18.57 -19.05
N ILE A 155 20.59 -18.88 -17.93
CA ILE A 155 20.98 -18.45 -16.58
C ILE A 155 21.55 -19.64 -15.80
N LYS A 156 22.78 -19.51 -15.29
CA LYS A 156 23.40 -20.47 -14.38
C LYS A 156 22.86 -20.28 -12.95
N LYS A 157 22.12 -21.28 -12.47
CA LYS A 157 21.60 -21.39 -11.09
C LYS A 157 22.73 -21.63 -10.07
N THR A 158 23.20 -20.59 -9.40
CA THR A 158 23.73 -20.69 -8.03
C THR A 158 23.94 -19.28 -7.50
N GLU A 159 23.06 -18.82 -6.59
CA GLU A 159 23.28 -17.81 -5.52
C GLU A 159 21.93 -17.29 -5.01
N LEU A 160 21.05 -18.19 -4.56
CA LEU A 160 19.85 -17.78 -3.82
C LEU A 160 20.21 -17.79 -2.33
N LEU A 161 20.44 -16.59 -1.79
CA LEU A 161 19.99 -16.05 -0.49
C LEU A 161 20.99 -15.00 0.05
N PRO A 162 20.54 -13.78 0.37
CA PRO A 162 21.21 -12.98 1.39
C PRO A 162 20.29 -12.56 2.56
N LYS A 163 20.94 -12.49 3.72
CA LYS A 163 20.40 -12.10 5.03
C LYS A 163 20.17 -10.58 5.12
N MET A 164 19.05 -10.19 5.74
CA MET A 164 18.68 -8.81 6.07
C MET A 164 19.72 -8.11 6.97
N LYS A 165 20.01 -6.82 6.69
CA LYS A 165 20.59 -5.87 7.66
C LYS A 165 19.89 -4.50 7.55
N LYS A 166 19.36 -4.02 8.68
CA LYS A 166 18.87 -2.64 8.89
C LYS A 166 20.03 -1.69 9.23
N GLN A 167 20.03 -0.46 8.72
CA GLN A 167 20.80 0.67 9.31
C GLN A 167 20.10 2.02 9.18
N ASN A 168 20.07 2.76 10.30
CA ASN A 168 19.60 4.14 10.48
C ASN A 168 20.69 5.18 10.12
N GLY A 169 20.30 6.44 9.83
CA GLY A 169 21.12 7.64 10.11
C GLY A 169 20.96 8.82 9.14
N SER A 170 20.19 9.83 9.55
CA SER A 170 19.67 10.98 8.78
C SER A 170 20.62 12.17 8.54
N GLU A 171 21.84 12.19 9.09
CA GLU A 171 22.75 13.34 8.86
C GLU A 171 23.61 13.24 7.58
N LYS A 172 23.54 12.11 6.86
CA LYS A 172 24.19 11.92 5.56
C LYS A 172 23.32 12.29 4.37
N GLU A 173 22.05 12.61 4.59
CA GLU A 173 21.05 12.74 3.52
C GLU A 173 21.29 13.97 2.65
N GLU A 174 21.54 15.17 3.17
CA GLU A 174 21.66 16.37 2.31
C GLU A 174 22.85 16.35 1.34
N VAL A 175 24.00 15.81 1.79
CA VAL A 175 25.21 15.66 0.95
C VAL A 175 25.07 14.47 -0.01
N ARG A 176 24.26 13.46 0.33
CA ARG A 176 23.88 12.37 -0.58
C ARG A 176 22.91 12.87 -1.64
N LEU A 177 21.86 13.57 -1.26
CA LEU A 177 20.83 14.12 -2.15
C LEU A 177 21.43 15.06 -3.21
N THR A 178 22.46 15.83 -2.87
CA THR A 178 23.15 16.70 -3.84
C THR A 178 24.04 15.91 -4.81
N LYS A 179 24.68 14.82 -4.37
CA LYS A 179 25.44 13.92 -5.24
C LYS A 179 24.54 13.05 -6.12
N GLU A 180 23.50 12.47 -5.53
CA GLU A 180 22.47 11.66 -6.21
C GLU A 180 21.79 12.49 -7.30
N LYS A 181 21.50 13.77 -7.06
CA LYS A 181 20.99 14.68 -8.10
C LYS A 181 21.95 14.89 -9.26
N HIS A 182 23.26 15.08 -9.00
CA HIS A 182 24.25 15.20 -10.07
C HIS A 182 24.38 13.90 -10.87
N GLU A 183 24.29 12.75 -10.21
CA GLU A 183 24.30 11.44 -10.86
C GLU A 183 23.05 11.20 -11.71
N ILE A 184 21.87 11.62 -11.23
CA ILE A 184 20.62 11.59 -12.00
C ILE A 184 20.70 12.48 -13.24
N ILE A 185 21.24 13.69 -13.11
CA ILE A 185 21.43 14.60 -14.26
C ILE A 185 22.38 13.98 -15.28
N ASN A 186 23.50 13.41 -14.84
CA ASN A 186 24.46 12.76 -15.73
C ASN A 186 23.84 11.53 -16.43
N GLY A 187 23.14 10.67 -15.70
CA GLY A 187 22.48 9.50 -16.29
C GLY A 187 21.40 9.87 -17.30
N LEU A 188 20.62 10.92 -17.02
CA LEU A 188 19.64 11.44 -17.99
C LEU A 188 20.34 11.99 -19.25
N LEU A 189 21.48 12.67 -19.11
CA LEU A 189 22.25 13.15 -20.26
C LEU A 189 22.84 12.00 -21.09
N ASP A 190 23.29 10.93 -20.44
CA ASP A 190 23.80 9.74 -21.13
C ASP A 190 22.69 9.06 -21.93
N VAL A 191 21.52 8.84 -21.33
CA VAL A 191 20.34 8.29 -22.03
C VAL A 191 19.95 9.18 -23.20
N TYR A 192 19.94 10.51 -23.02
CA TYR A 192 19.65 11.42 -24.11
C TYR A 192 20.64 11.27 -25.28
N ASN A 193 21.94 11.16 -24.98
CA ASN A 193 22.98 11.03 -25.99
C ASN A 193 22.92 9.69 -26.72
N ASP A 194 22.65 8.60 -26.01
CA ASP A 194 22.49 7.27 -26.59
C ASP A 194 21.29 7.22 -27.54
N TYR A 195 20.14 7.73 -27.10
CA TYR A 195 18.93 7.77 -27.91
C TYR A 195 19.04 8.76 -29.08
N LYS A 196 19.78 9.85 -28.90
CA LYS A 196 20.11 10.75 -30.01
C LYS A 196 20.94 10.05 -31.08
N PHE A 197 21.93 9.25 -30.68
CA PHE A 197 22.72 8.47 -31.63
C PHE A 197 21.86 7.44 -32.37
N LEU A 198 20.95 6.77 -31.66
CA LEU A 198 20.00 5.82 -32.28
C LEU A 198 19.04 6.52 -33.24
N TYR A 199 18.54 7.70 -32.87
CA TYR A 199 17.70 8.52 -33.74
C TYR A 199 18.44 8.96 -35.00
N GLU A 200 19.69 9.40 -34.89
CA GLU A 200 20.51 9.78 -36.05
C GLU A 200 20.85 8.59 -36.96
N LEU A 201 20.88 7.36 -36.41
CA LEU A 201 21.22 6.16 -37.15
C LEU A 201 20.00 5.51 -37.83
N PHE A 202 18.84 5.56 -37.19
CA PHE A 202 17.64 4.83 -37.61
C PHE A 202 16.46 5.73 -38.01
N GLU A 203 16.51 7.03 -37.68
CA GLU A 203 15.46 8.04 -37.96
C GLU A 203 14.06 7.65 -37.46
N ASP A 204 13.98 6.82 -36.41
CA ASP A 204 12.71 6.36 -35.83
C ASP A 204 12.18 7.36 -34.79
N GLU A 205 10.93 7.80 -34.96
CA GLU A 205 10.27 8.77 -34.07
C GLU A 205 10.16 8.28 -32.63
N GLU A 206 10.12 6.97 -32.37
CA GLU A 206 10.10 6.43 -31.00
C GLU A 206 11.33 6.86 -30.19
N TYR A 207 12.50 7.00 -30.82
CA TYR A 207 13.71 7.50 -30.15
C TYR A 207 13.59 9.00 -29.84
N ALA A 208 12.92 9.78 -30.69
CA ALA A 208 12.68 11.19 -30.44
C ALA A 208 11.70 11.42 -29.28
N GLU A 209 10.73 10.54 -29.09
CA GLU A 209 9.81 10.59 -27.94
C GLU A 209 10.56 10.40 -26.62
N VAL A 210 11.47 9.42 -26.56
CA VAL A 210 12.32 9.16 -25.39
C VAL A 210 13.23 10.36 -25.10
N MET A 211 13.86 10.95 -26.14
CA MET A 211 14.66 12.17 -25.99
C MET A 211 13.85 13.34 -25.43
N ASN A 212 12.62 13.53 -25.90
CA ASN A 212 11.71 14.59 -25.43
C ASN A 212 11.29 14.38 -23.98
N LEU A 213 11.05 13.13 -23.58
CA LEU A 213 10.75 12.77 -22.20
C LEU A 213 11.94 13.13 -21.28
N VAL A 214 13.15 12.74 -21.66
CA VAL A 214 14.37 13.07 -20.91
C VAL A 214 14.55 14.59 -20.74
N LEU A 215 14.33 15.37 -21.81
CA LEU A 215 14.38 16.83 -21.74
C LEU A 215 13.31 17.43 -20.80
N LYS A 216 12.12 16.83 -20.74
CA LYS A 216 11.05 17.25 -19.81
C LYS A 216 11.46 16.99 -18.35
N HIS A 217 12.09 15.85 -18.07
CA HIS A 217 12.60 15.51 -16.74
C HIS A 217 13.75 16.42 -16.32
N LEU A 218 14.72 16.70 -17.19
CA LEU A 218 15.80 17.66 -16.93
C LEU A 218 15.26 19.07 -16.64
N LYS A 219 14.24 19.53 -17.38
CA LYS A 219 13.58 20.82 -17.11
C LYS A 219 12.86 20.85 -15.77
N LYS A 220 12.24 19.74 -15.33
CA LYS A 220 11.59 19.64 -14.02
C LYS A 220 12.61 19.74 -12.88
N ILE A 221 13.75 19.07 -13.03
CA ILE A 221 14.86 19.13 -12.08
C ILE A 221 15.44 20.55 -12.02
N ALA A 222 15.71 21.19 -13.17
CA ALA A 222 16.24 22.55 -13.23
C ALA A 222 15.28 23.63 -12.67
N LYS A 223 13.96 23.48 -12.88
CA LYS A 223 12.95 24.40 -12.29
C LYS A 223 12.88 24.30 -10.78
N SER A 224 13.20 23.14 -10.20
CA SER A 224 13.27 22.97 -8.76
C SER A 224 14.43 23.74 -8.11
N GLU A 225 15.40 24.24 -8.90
CA GLU A 225 16.52 25.05 -8.43
C GLU A 225 16.27 26.56 -8.48
N GLN A 226 15.42 27.07 -9.39
CA GLN A 226 15.16 28.51 -9.54
C GLN A 226 14.14 29.07 -8.53
N GLY A 227 13.52 28.21 -7.72
CA GLY A 227 12.53 28.57 -6.70
C GLY A 227 13.06 28.58 -5.26
N LYS A 228 14.38 28.53 -5.07
CA LYS A 228 15.05 28.68 -3.77
C LYS A 228 15.85 29.97 -3.72
#